data_AF-A0A523IH47-F1
#
_entry.id   AF-A0A523IH47-F1
#
_cell.length_a   1.000
_cell.length_b   1.000
_cell.length_c   1.000
_cell.angle_alpha   90.00
_cell.angle_beta   90.00
_cell.angle_gamma   90.00
#
_symmetry.space_group_name_H-M   'P 1'
#
loop_
_entity.id
_entity.type
_entity.pdbx_description
1 polymer ?
#
loop_
_entity_poly.entity_id
_entity_poly.type
_entity_poly.pdbx_seq_one_letter_code
_entity_poly.pdbx_strand_id
1 'polypeptide(L)'
;MTWDSLVDWFLSLGKKYNVNPLVFGGIYVGAIPFFTASVAWIVRNYRKGKSIVIPVLLAGFFFVSAYLYLIIVGRNVPIWVYGFVIALIVFGVFSTVKKIRGKVKDQ
;
A
#
# COMPACT_ATOMS: atom_id res chain seq x y z
N MET A 1 -17.91 12.07 -17.99
CA MET A 1 -17.92 11.97 -16.51
C MET A 1 -17.63 13.37 -16.00
N THR A 2 -18.64 14.10 -15.52
CA THR A 2 -18.44 15.46 -14.99
C THR A 2 -17.81 15.37 -13.60
N TRP A 3 -17.02 16.38 -13.23
CA TRP A 3 -16.35 16.45 -11.93
C TRP A 3 -17.34 16.29 -10.76
N ASP A 4 -18.54 16.83 -10.91
CA ASP A 4 -19.61 16.74 -9.90
C ASP A 4 -20.04 15.29 -9.62
N SER A 5 -20.12 14.44 -10.65
CA SER A 5 -20.49 13.03 -10.47
C SER A 5 -19.43 12.22 -9.71
N LEU A 6 -18.16 12.57 -9.86
CA LEU A 6 -17.06 11.95 -9.11
C LEU A 6 -17.10 12.36 -7.64
N VAL A 7 -17.37 13.65 -7.37
CA VAL A 7 -17.47 14.19 -6.01
C VAL A 7 -18.70 13.61 -5.30
N ASP A 8 -19.85 13.53 -5.96
CA ASP A 8 -21.05 12.90 -5.39
C ASP A 8 -20.86 11.41 -5.12
N TRP A 9 -20.22 10.68 -6.04
CA TRP A 9 -19.87 9.28 -5.81
C TRP A 9 -18.94 9.12 -4.61
N PHE A 10 -17.95 10.00 -4.48
CA PHE A 10 -16.98 10.01 -3.38
C PHE A 10 -17.62 10.37 -2.03
N LEU A 11 -18.53 11.34 -2.00
CA LEU A 11 -19.30 11.70 -0.81
C LEU A 11 -20.29 10.58 -0.42
N SER A 12 -20.86 9.88 -1.40
CA SER A 12 -21.73 8.72 -1.16
C SER A 12 -20.97 7.56 -0.50
N LEU A 13 -19.69 7.37 -0.84
CA LEU A 13 -18.81 6.39 -0.20
C LEU A 13 -18.55 6.76 1.27
N GLY A 14 -18.32 8.03 1.58
CA GLY A 14 -18.18 8.51 2.96
C GLY A 14 -19.41 8.19 3.82
N LYS A 15 -20.62 8.42 3.29
CA LYS A 15 -21.88 8.04 3.95
C LYS A 15 -22.04 6.52 4.10
N LYS A 16 -21.71 5.75 3.06
CA LYS A 16 -21.90 4.29 3.02
C LYS A 16 -20.93 3.55 3.96
N TYR A 17 -19.71 4.04 4.07
CA TYR A 17 -18.66 3.42 4.88
C TYR A 17 -18.43 4.12 6.22
N ASN A 18 -19.18 5.19 6.55
CA ASN A 18 -19.05 6.01 7.77
C ASN A 18 -17.63 6.59 7.98
N VAL A 19 -16.91 6.81 6.89
CA VAL A 19 -15.55 7.37 6.88
C VAL A 19 -15.58 8.82 6.48
N ASN A 20 -14.68 9.62 7.05
CA ASN A 20 -14.51 11.00 6.64
C ASN A 20 -13.90 11.03 5.21
N PRO A 21 -14.65 11.47 4.18
CA PRO A 21 -14.16 11.45 2.80
C PRO A 21 -12.92 12.34 2.61
N LEU A 22 -12.79 13.43 3.38
CA LEU A 22 -11.60 14.29 3.33
C LEU A 22 -10.34 13.55 3.80
N VAL A 23 -10.45 12.72 4.83
CA VAL A 23 -9.32 11.95 5.35
C VAL A 23 -8.97 10.82 4.38
N PHE A 24 -9.97 10.10 3.85
CA PHE A 24 -9.75 9.07 2.85
C PHE A 24 -9.11 9.65 1.57
N GLY A 25 -9.62 10.77 1.08
CA GLY A 25 -9.07 11.47 -0.09
C GLY A 25 -7.68 12.03 0.18
N GLY A 26 -7.45 12.61 1.36
CA GLY A 26 -6.14 13.11 1.77
C GLY A 26 -5.08 12.00 1.85
N ILE A 27 -5.43 10.84 2.42
CA ILE A 27 -4.54 9.67 2.45
C ILE A 27 -4.30 9.15 1.03
N TYR A 28 -5.35 9.03 0.21
CA TYR A 28 -5.23 8.53 -1.16
C TYR A 28 -4.34 9.44 -2.02
N VAL A 29 -4.64 10.73 -2.07
CA VAL A 29 -3.87 11.73 -2.84
C VAL A 29 -2.46 11.88 -2.25
N GLY A 30 -2.34 11.88 -0.93
CA GLY A 30 -1.06 11.94 -0.23
C GLY A 30 -0.18 10.72 -0.49
N ALA A 31 -0.76 9.53 -0.65
CA ALA A 31 -0.01 8.29 -0.89
C ALA A 31 0.56 8.20 -2.33
N ILE A 32 -0.08 8.83 -3.32
CA ILE A 32 0.36 8.80 -4.74
C ILE A 32 1.82 9.24 -4.93
N PRO A 33 2.29 10.40 -4.42
CA PRO A 33 3.69 10.81 -4.57
C PRO A 33 4.66 9.83 -3.89
N PHE A 34 4.32 9.31 -2.71
CA PHE A 34 5.16 8.33 -2.02
C PHE A 34 5.19 6.96 -2.71
N PHE A 35 4.06 6.52 -3.24
CA PHE A 35 3.96 5.31 -4.05
C PHE A 35 4.83 5.43 -5.30
N THR A 36 4.70 6.55 -6.03
CA THR A 36 5.47 6.81 -7.24
C THR A 36 6.98 6.89 -6.95
N ALA A 37 7.37 7.56 -5.86
CA ALA A 37 8.76 7.60 -5.41
C ALA A 37 9.28 6.20 -5.05
N SER A 38 8.47 5.37 -4.39
CA SER A 38 8.82 3.99 -4.05
C SER A 38 9.00 3.14 -5.31
N VAL A 39 8.12 3.28 -6.32
CA VAL A 39 8.25 2.59 -7.61
C VAL A 39 9.51 3.03 -8.36
N ALA A 40 9.78 4.34 -8.42
CA ALA A 40 11.02 4.85 -9.01
C ALA A 40 12.26 4.27 -8.31
N TRP A 41 12.20 4.09 -6.99
CA TRP A 41 13.25 3.45 -6.21
C TRP A 41 13.36 1.94 -6.48
N ILE A 42 12.26 1.22 -6.66
CA ILE A 42 12.26 -0.19 -7.11
C ILE A 42 13.01 -0.31 -8.43
N VAL A 43 12.62 0.48 -9.44
CA VAL A 43 13.23 0.44 -10.78
C VAL A 43 14.72 0.77 -10.70
N ARG A 44 15.10 1.78 -9.90
CA ARG A 44 16.50 2.17 -9.71
C ARG A 44 17.32 1.07 -9.02
N ASN A 45 16.79 0.41 -7.99
CA ASN A 45 17.49 -0.67 -7.29
C ASN A 45 17.57 -1.93 -8.15
N TYR A 46 16.52 -2.25 -8.89
CA TYR A 46 16.49 -3.36 -9.84
C TYR A 46 17.58 -3.21 -10.90
N ARG A 47 17.70 -2.02 -11.51
CA ARG A 47 18.77 -1.71 -12.48
C ARG A 47 20.19 -1.77 -11.89
N LYS A 48 20.34 -1.60 -10.58
CA LYS A 48 21.63 -1.60 -9.87
C LYS A 48 21.93 -2.95 -9.19
N GLY A 49 21.11 -3.98 -9.39
CA GLY A 49 21.24 -5.29 -8.71
C GLY A 49 21.12 -5.20 -7.18
N LYS A 50 20.52 -4.12 -6.66
CA LYS A 50 20.34 -3.90 -5.22
C LYS A 50 19.00 -4.46 -4.75
N SER A 51 18.90 -4.71 -3.44
CA SER A 51 17.67 -5.21 -2.83
C SER A 51 16.48 -4.25 -3.07
N ILE A 52 15.40 -4.78 -3.64
CA ILE A 52 14.15 -4.05 -3.91
C ILE A 52 13.12 -4.20 -2.78
N VAL A 53 13.43 -4.99 -1.74
CA VAL A 53 12.49 -5.42 -0.70
C VAL A 53 11.90 -4.23 0.06
N ILE A 54 12.75 -3.29 0.50
CA ILE A 54 12.33 -2.08 1.23
C ILE A 54 11.41 -1.21 0.35
N PRO A 55 11.81 -0.82 -0.88
CA PRO A 55 10.94 -0.08 -1.79
C PRO A 55 9.61 -0.79 -2.10
N VAL A 56 9.61 -2.11 -2.24
CA VAL A 56 8.39 -2.91 -2.48
C VAL A 56 7.45 -2.88 -1.28
N LEU A 57 7.97 -3.01 -0.07
CA LEU A 57 7.18 -2.91 1.15
C LEU A 57 6.60 -1.50 1.34
N LEU A 58 7.37 -0.45 1.05
CA LEU A 58 6.91 0.94 1.07
C LEU A 58 5.81 1.18 0.02
N ALA A 59 6.04 0.76 -1.24
CA ALA A 59 5.06 0.88 -2.31
C ALA A 59 3.77 0.14 -1.94
N GLY A 60 3.89 -1.10 -1.44
CA GLY A 60 2.77 -1.87 -0.92
C GLY A 60 2.03 -1.12 0.17
N PHE A 61 2.72 -0.66 1.22
CA PHE A 61 2.13 0.08 2.33
C PHE A 61 1.37 1.33 1.88
N PHE A 62 1.96 2.17 1.04
CA PHE A 62 1.28 3.36 0.51
C PHE A 62 0.09 3.00 -0.39
N PHE A 63 0.18 1.92 -1.15
CA PHE A 63 -0.92 1.43 -1.98
C PHE A 63 -2.12 0.97 -1.14
N VAL A 64 -1.89 0.27 -0.02
CA VAL A 64 -2.96 -0.20 0.86
C VAL A 64 -3.37 0.82 1.93
N SER A 65 -2.67 1.94 2.10
CA SER A 65 -2.91 2.87 3.22
C SER A 65 -4.33 3.45 3.23
N ALA A 66 -4.86 3.79 2.06
CA ALA A 66 -6.24 4.26 1.91
C ALA A 66 -7.26 3.19 2.34
N TYR A 67 -6.95 1.92 2.09
CA TYR A 67 -7.78 0.79 2.53
C TYR A 67 -7.57 0.44 4.00
N LEU A 68 -6.37 0.62 4.57
CA LEU A 68 -6.15 0.48 6.01
C LEU A 68 -7.02 1.46 6.80
N TYR A 69 -7.18 2.69 6.29
CA TYR A 69 -8.11 3.66 6.89
C TYR A 69 -9.56 3.14 6.87
N LEU A 70 -9.98 2.51 5.78
CA LEU A 70 -11.29 1.84 5.71
C LEU A 70 -11.40 0.64 6.67
N ILE A 71 -10.31 -0.08 6.97
CA ILE A 71 -10.31 -1.20 7.93
C ILE A 71 -10.52 -0.69 9.35
N ILE A 72 -9.93 0.46 9.70
CA ILE A 72 -9.95 1.01 11.05
C ILE A 72 -11.24 1.78 11.32
N VAL A 73 -11.73 2.55 10.35
CA VAL A 73 -12.84 3.49 10.51
C VAL A 73 -14.11 3.04 9.77
N GLY A 74 -13.96 2.26 8.70
CA GLY A 74 -15.06 1.84 7.84
C GLY A 74 -15.61 0.45 8.14
N ARG A 75 -16.87 0.21 7.77
CA ARG A 75 -17.47 -1.13 7.77
C ARG A 75 -17.44 -1.74 6.37
N ASN A 76 -17.13 -3.03 6.25
CA ASN A 76 -17.22 -3.82 5.01
C ASN A 76 -16.05 -3.62 4.02
N VAL A 77 -14.81 -3.75 4.48
CA VAL A 77 -13.63 -3.72 3.61
C VAL A 77 -13.57 -4.99 2.75
N PRO A 78 -13.25 -4.89 1.44
CA PRO A 78 -13.11 -6.06 0.58
C PRO A 78 -12.06 -7.04 1.12
N ILE A 79 -12.42 -8.33 1.19
CA ILE A 79 -11.57 -9.39 1.77
C ILE A 79 -10.17 -9.47 1.10
N TRP A 80 -10.08 -9.10 -0.19
CA TRP A 80 -8.85 -9.12 -0.97
C TRP A 80 -7.77 -8.18 -0.41
N VAL A 81 -8.16 -7.07 0.24
CA VAL A 81 -7.23 -6.14 0.91
C VAL A 81 -6.45 -6.85 2.01
N TYR A 82 -7.14 -7.65 2.84
CA TYR A 82 -6.51 -8.42 3.90
C TYR A 82 -5.55 -9.45 3.33
N GLY A 83 -5.94 -10.12 2.24
CA GLY A 83 -5.04 -11.03 1.51
C GLY A 83 -3.78 -10.34 1.01
N PHE A 84 -3.90 -9.12 0.46
CA PHE A 84 -2.75 -8.34 -0.01
C PHE A 84 -1.82 -7.93 1.13
N VAL A 85 -2.36 -7.47 2.27
CA VAL A 85 -1.57 -7.11 3.46
C VAL A 85 -0.84 -8.34 4.02
N ILE A 86 -1.52 -9.47 4.16
CA ILE A 86 -0.91 -10.72 4.61
C ILE A 86 0.20 -11.14 3.66
N ALA A 87 -0.02 -11.06 2.35
CA ALA A 87 1.00 -11.37 1.35
C ALA A 87 2.23 -10.45 1.47
N LEU A 88 2.04 -9.14 1.71
CA LEU A 88 3.14 -8.21 1.95
C LEU A 88 3.95 -8.56 3.20
N ILE A 89 3.27 -8.91 4.30
CA ILE A 89 3.94 -9.31 5.55
C ILE A 89 4.73 -10.61 5.34
N VAL A 90 4.10 -11.63 4.76
CA VAL A 90 4.73 -12.92 4.47
C VAL A 90 5.93 -12.72 3.53
N PHE A 91 5.79 -11.90 2.48
CA PHE A 91 6.87 -11.59 1.57
C PHE A 91 8.03 -10.86 2.26
N GLY A 92 7.73 -9.87 3.11
CA GLY A 92 8.74 -9.14 3.89
C GLY A 92 9.50 -10.03 4.87
N VAL A 93 8.78 -10.89 5.61
CA VAL A 93 9.38 -11.85 6.55
C VAL A 93 10.20 -12.89 5.79
N PHE A 94 9.64 -13.52 4.76
CA PHE A 94 10.34 -14.53 3.96
C PHE A 94 11.59 -13.96 3.31
N SER A 95 11.51 -12.74 2.77
CA SER A 95 12.65 -12.08 2.17
C SER A 95 13.74 -11.73 3.20
N THR A 96 13.36 -11.35 4.41
CA THR A 96 14.31 -11.07 5.50
C THR A 96 15.00 -12.34 5.96
N VAL A 97 14.22 -13.40 6.21
CA VAL A 97 14.73 -14.72 6.62
C VAL A 97 15.67 -15.29 5.56
N LYS A 98 15.32 -15.22 4.27
CA LYS A 98 16.19 -15.69 3.18
C LYS A 98 17.52 -14.93 3.13
N LYS A 99 17.51 -13.62 3.37
CA LYS A 99 18.71 -12.78 3.39
C LYS A 99 19.62 -13.09 4.59
N ILE A 100 19.04 -13.40 5.75
CA ILE A 100 19.78 -13.82 6.96
C ILE A 100 20.36 -15.22 6.77
N ARG A 101 19.56 -16.19 6.30
CA ARG A 101 20.00 -17.58 6.06
C ARG A 101 21.14 -17.67 5.04
N GLY A 102 21.12 -16.82 4.00
CA GLY A 102 22.21 -16.74 3.03
C GLY A 102 23.53 -16.30 3.65
N LYS A 103 23.50 -15.34 4.58
CA LYS A 103 24.70 -14.88 5.29
C LYS A 103 25.28 -15.89 6.28
N VAL A 104 24.45 -16.78 6.83
CA VAL A 104 24.87 -17.80 7.80
C VAL A 104 25.53 -19.01 7.11
N LYS A 105 25.36 -19.19 5.79
CA LYS A 105 25.93 -20.31 5.04
C LYS A 105 27.32 -20.02 4.42
N ASP A 106 27.80 -18.78 4.54
CA ASP A 106 29.13 -18.31 4.12
C ASP A 106 30.09 -18.08 5.31
N GLN A 107 29.77 -18.61 6.50
CA GLN A 107 30.65 -18.66 7.67
C GLN A 107 31.07 -20.10 7.95
#